data_AF-A0A945HZY6-F1
#
_entry.id   AF-A0A945HZY6-F1
#
_cell.length_a   1.000
_cell.length_b   1.000
_cell.length_c   1.000
_cell.angle_alpha   90.00
_cell.angle_beta   90.00
_cell.angle_gamma   90.00
#
_symmetry.space_group_name_H-M   'P 1'
#
loop_
_entity.id
_entity.type
_entity.pdbx_description
1 polymer ?
#
loop_
_entity_poly.entity_id
_entity_poly.type
_entity_poly.pdbx_seq_one_letter_code
_entity_poly.pdbx_strand_id
1 'polypeptide(L)'
;MYNNLKRLTVFIALFAFTINIQAADKRVYSENDFINIFSGKPKTRFLKYLGEPESKEIAIKPKDASKVIARPTDNKNKSKDKMEMWYYTNVVEYSPGKTYKKTEITFINDRCRSISFFN
;
A
#
# COMPACT_ATOMS: atom_id res chain seq x y z
N MET A 1 13.00 41.79 -36.65
CA MET A 1 12.55 40.40 -36.43
C MET A 1 13.53 39.54 -35.63
N TYR A 2 14.86 39.73 -35.73
CA TYR A 2 15.88 38.87 -35.09
C TYR A 2 15.93 38.95 -33.54
N ASN A 3 15.60 40.09 -32.95
CA ASN A 3 15.67 40.29 -31.48
C ASN A 3 14.52 39.63 -30.70
N ASN A 4 13.35 39.45 -31.33
CA ASN A 4 12.20 38.79 -30.69
C ASN A 4 12.38 37.26 -30.66
N LEU A 5 13.12 36.70 -31.63
CA LEU A 5 13.43 35.27 -31.68
C LEU A 5 14.45 34.87 -30.60
N LYS A 6 15.46 35.72 -30.34
CA LYS A 6 16.43 35.53 -29.22
C LYS A 6 15.79 35.61 -27.84
N ARG A 7 14.83 36.52 -27.65
CA ARG A 7 14.06 36.64 -26.39
C ARG A 7 13.16 35.42 -26.15
N LEU A 8 12.62 34.83 -27.21
CA LEU A 8 11.86 33.58 -27.13
C LEU A 8 12.75 32.37 -26.77
N THR A 9 14.00 32.34 -27.24
CA THR A 9 14.95 31.26 -26.90
C THR A 9 15.38 31.29 -25.43
N VAL A 10 15.48 32.48 -24.83
CA VAL A 10 15.81 32.64 -23.40
C VAL A 10 14.67 32.17 -22.49
N PHE A 11 13.40 32.31 -22.91
CA PHE A 11 12.25 31.85 -22.13
C PHE A 11 12.11 30.31 -22.08
N ILE A 12 12.52 29.60 -23.13
CA ILE A 12 12.46 28.13 -23.17
C ILE A 12 13.61 27.49 -22.38
N ALA A 13 14.74 28.18 -22.24
CA ALA A 13 15.89 27.68 -21.48
C ALA A 13 15.66 27.59 -19.96
N LEU A 14 14.62 28.26 -19.43
CA LEU A 14 14.32 28.28 -17.99
C LEU A 14 13.36 27.16 -17.52
N PHE A 15 12.75 26.40 -18.44
CA PHE A 15 11.72 25.40 -18.11
C PHE A 15 12.20 23.94 -18.20
N ALA A 16 13.51 23.72 -18.35
CA ALA A 16 14.11 22.39 -18.45
C ALA A 16 14.54 21.80 -17.09
N PHE A 17 13.92 22.22 -15.99
CA PHE A 17 14.06 21.50 -14.72
C PHE A 17 13.13 20.29 -14.75
N THR A 18 13.52 19.26 -15.51
CA THR A 18 12.88 17.97 -15.47
C THR A 18 13.07 17.43 -14.04
N ILE A 19 11.95 17.33 -13.33
CA ILE A 19 11.87 16.59 -12.08
C ILE A 19 12.25 15.14 -12.39
N ASN A 20 13.53 14.81 -12.20
CA ASN A 20 13.96 13.44 -12.10
C ASN A 20 13.35 12.92 -10.79
N ILE A 21 12.11 12.46 -10.85
CA ILE A 21 11.56 11.56 -9.84
C ILE A 21 12.39 10.30 -10.00
N GLN A 22 13.56 10.29 -9.35
CA GLN A 22 14.38 9.12 -9.19
C GLN A 22 13.46 8.14 -8.45
N ALA A 23 12.92 7.16 -9.18
CA ALA A 23 12.14 6.10 -8.59
C ALA A 23 13.03 5.48 -7.51
N ALA A 24 12.74 5.77 -6.25
CA ALA A 24 13.49 5.23 -5.15
C ALA A 24 13.45 3.71 -5.30
N ASP A 25 14.62 3.08 -5.42
CA ASP A 25 14.72 1.63 -5.50
C ASP A 25 13.82 1.04 -4.41
N LYS A 26 12.87 0.20 -4.82
CA LYS A 26 11.92 -0.43 -3.90
C LYS A 26 12.74 -1.16 -2.85
N ARG A 27 12.78 -0.60 -1.64
CA ARG A 27 13.51 -1.18 -0.53
C ARG A 27 12.93 -2.56 -0.26
N VAL A 28 13.77 -3.59 -0.37
CA VAL A 28 13.43 -4.94 0.04
C VAL A 28 13.75 -5.08 1.52
N TYR A 29 12.83 -5.67 2.27
CA TYR A 29 12.96 -5.85 3.72
C TYR A 29 13.22 -7.32 4.04
N SER A 30 13.99 -7.58 5.10
CA SER A 30 13.98 -8.92 5.70
C SER A 30 12.61 -9.19 6.33
N GLU A 31 12.25 -10.47 6.48
CA GLU A 31 10.98 -10.87 7.09
C GLU A 31 10.77 -10.24 8.47
N ASN A 32 11.76 -10.36 9.35
CA ASN A 32 11.70 -9.83 10.72
C ASN A 32 11.58 -8.30 10.71
N ASP A 33 12.34 -7.60 9.87
CA ASP A 33 12.26 -6.15 9.78
C ASP A 33 10.90 -5.70 9.27
N PHE A 34 10.37 -6.39 8.25
CA PHE A 34 9.06 -6.08 7.70
C PHE A 34 7.97 -6.21 8.77
N ILE A 35 7.92 -7.35 9.48
CA ILE A 35 6.94 -7.57 10.54
C ILE A 35 7.08 -6.49 11.64
N ASN A 36 8.30 -6.20 12.09
CA ASN A 36 8.54 -5.22 13.16
C ASN A 36 8.14 -3.79 12.76
N ILE A 37 8.38 -3.39 11.51
CA ILE A 37 8.08 -2.04 11.02
C ILE A 37 6.57 -1.87 10.82
N PHE A 38 5.90 -2.89 10.29
CA PHE A 38 4.56 -2.78 9.71
C PHE A 38 3.43 -3.40 10.54
N SER A 39 3.72 -4.34 11.45
CA SER A 39 2.70 -4.96 12.29
C SER A 39 1.94 -3.93 13.13
N GLY A 40 0.60 -4.01 13.09
CA GLY A 40 -0.29 -3.08 13.81
C GLY A 40 -0.35 -1.64 13.25
N LYS A 41 0.40 -1.32 12.19
CA LYS A 41 0.46 0.03 11.61
C LYS A 41 -0.74 0.34 10.69
N PRO A 42 -1.07 1.62 10.51
CA PRO A 42 -2.14 2.03 9.59
C PRO A 42 -1.71 1.89 8.13
N LYS A 43 -2.69 1.75 7.22
CA LYS A 43 -2.47 1.70 5.75
C LYS A 43 -1.57 2.81 5.21
N THR A 44 -1.68 4.03 5.75
CA THR A 44 -0.85 5.17 5.34
C THR A 44 0.65 4.93 5.51
N ARG A 45 1.06 4.10 6.47
CA ARG A 45 2.46 3.71 6.63
C ARG A 45 2.91 2.79 5.48
N PHE A 46 2.08 1.85 5.07
CA PHE A 46 2.40 0.97 3.93
C PHE A 46 2.52 1.79 2.65
N LEU A 47 1.57 2.69 2.37
CA LEU A 47 1.64 3.58 1.20
C LEU A 47 2.90 4.45 1.19
N LYS A 48 3.32 4.95 2.36
CA LYS A 48 4.53 5.79 2.47
C LYS A 48 5.82 5.04 2.12
N TYR A 49 5.96 3.79 2.54
CA TYR A 49 7.21 3.03 2.40
C TYR A 49 7.22 2.08 1.20
N LEU A 50 6.07 1.50 0.85
CA LEU A 50 5.94 0.49 -0.20
C LEU A 50 5.25 1.02 -1.46
N GLY A 51 4.56 2.16 -1.36
CA GLY A 51 3.68 2.67 -2.42
C GLY A 51 2.34 1.94 -2.47
N GLU A 52 1.63 2.12 -3.58
CA GLU A 52 0.36 1.44 -3.84
C GLU A 52 0.59 -0.08 -3.99
N PRO A 53 -0.28 -0.92 -3.39
CA PRO A 53 -0.25 -2.36 -3.63
C PRO A 53 -0.69 -2.68 -5.05
N GLU A 54 -0.30 -3.85 -5.54
CA GLU A 54 -0.65 -4.32 -6.88
C GLU A 54 -2.12 -4.71 -7.00
N SER A 55 -2.67 -5.29 -5.93
CA SER A 55 -4.10 -5.57 -5.84
C SER A 55 -4.61 -5.37 -4.42
N LYS A 56 -5.92 -5.09 -4.33
CA LYS A 56 -6.65 -4.86 -3.09
C LYS A 56 -7.96 -5.64 -3.15
N GLU A 57 -8.28 -6.35 -2.09
CA GLU A 57 -9.56 -7.04 -1.90
C GLU A 57 -10.25 -6.46 -0.67
N ILE A 58 -11.54 -6.13 -0.79
CA ILE A 58 -12.30 -5.53 0.30
C ILE A 58 -13.45 -6.47 0.65
N ALA A 59 -13.45 -6.97 1.88
CA ALA A 59 -14.53 -7.76 2.44
C ALA A 59 -15.26 -6.92 3.50
N ILE A 60 -16.49 -6.51 3.18
CA ILE A 60 -17.39 -5.86 4.13
C ILE A 60 -18.40 -6.89 4.58
N LYS A 61 -18.48 -7.17 5.88
CA LYS A 61 -19.54 -8.04 6.41
C LYS A 61 -20.92 -7.45 6.04
N PRO A 62 -21.77 -8.18 5.30
CA PRO A 62 -23.08 -7.67 4.91
C PRO A 62 -23.95 -7.42 6.14
N LYS A 63 -24.80 -6.39 6.06
CA LYS A 63 -25.63 -5.87 7.17
C LYS A 63 -26.53 -6.94 7.79
N ASP A 64 -26.90 -7.97 7.03
CA ASP A 64 -27.92 -8.96 7.39
C ASP A 64 -27.39 -10.40 7.59
N ALA A 65 -26.06 -10.61 7.65
CA ALA A 65 -25.50 -11.95 7.91
C ALA A 65 -25.96 -12.52 9.27
N SER A 66 -26.22 -11.65 10.25
CA SER A 66 -26.78 -12.03 11.55
C SER A 66 -28.26 -12.45 11.49
N LYS A 67 -28.97 -12.18 10.38
CA LYS A 67 -30.40 -12.50 10.22
C LYS A 67 -30.63 -13.95 9.78
N VAL A 68 -29.61 -14.58 9.18
CA VAL A 68 -29.62 -15.99 8.73
C VAL A 68 -29.36 -16.97 9.90
N ILE A 69 -28.76 -16.48 10.99
CA ILE A 69 -28.55 -17.24 12.21
C ILE A 69 -29.64 -16.80 13.19
N ALA A 70 -30.59 -17.68 13.52
CA ALA A 70 -31.72 -17.42 14.43
C ALA A 70 -31.31 -17.21 15.90
N ARG A 71 -30.12 -16.65 16.16
CA ARG A 71 -29.64 -16.25 17.50
C ARG A 71 -29.57 -14.72 17.56
N PRO A 72 -30.21 -14.08 18.56
CA PRO A 72 -30.04 -12.65 18.77
C PRO A 72 -28.56 -12.40 19.07
N THR A 73 -27.86 -11.73 18.14
CA THR A 73 -26.53 -11.20 18.42
C THR A 73 -26.73 -9.78 18.92
N ASP A 74 -26.88 -9.65 20.24
CA ASP A 74 -26.86 -8.37 20.93
C ASP A 74 -25.49 -7.70 20.72
N ASN A 75 -25.37 -6.86 19.71
CA ASN A 75 -24.23 -5.96 19.55
C ASN A 75 -24.69 -4.69 18.81
N LYS A 76 -25.53 -3.89 19.46
CA LYS A 76 -26.03 -2.60 18.95
C LYS A 76 -24.95 -1.52 18.76
N ASN A 77 -23.67 -1.78 19.08
CA ASN A 77 -22.62 -0.76 19.10
C ASN A 77 -21.25 -1.16 18.50
N LYS A 78 -21.10 -2.31 17.84
CA LYS A 78 -19.82 -2.63 17.16
C LYS A 78 -19.86 -2.07 15.74
N SER A 79 -18.98 -1.10 15.45
CA SER A 79 -18.69 -0.67 14.08
C SER A 79 -18.40 -1.91 13.25
N LYS A 80 -19.05 -2.06 12.09
CA LYS A 80 -18.81 -3.20 11.21
C LYS A 80 -17.33 -3.28 10.90
N ASP A 81 -16.71 -4.41 11.20
CA ASP A 81 -15.31 -4.63 10.87
C ASP A 81 -15.16 -4.59 9.35
N LYS A 82 -14.43 -3.60 8.86
CA LYS A 82 -14.03 -3.52 7.46
C LYS A 82 -12.72 -4.27 7.31
N MET A 83 -12.76 -5.39 6.61
CA MET A 83 -11.57 -6.17 6.28
C MET A 83 -11.11 -5.79 4.87
N GLU A 84 -9.82 -5.56 4.72
CA GLU A 84 -9.21 -5.23 3.44
C GLU A 84 -7.85 -5.92 3.34
N MET A 85 -7.61 -6.64 2.25
CA MET A 85 -6.38 -7.39 2.00
C MET A 85 -5.61 -6.71 0.88
N TRP A 86 -4.34 -6.40 1.10
CA TRP A 86 -3.45 -5.79 0.12
C TRP A 86 -2.36 -6.77 -0.28
N TYR A 87 -1.98 -6.72 -1.55
CA TYR A 87 -0.97 -7.60 -2.11
C TYR A 87 0.20 -6.81 -2.69
N TYR A 88 1.41 -7.18 -2.29
CA TYR A 88 2.66 -6.64 -2.82
C TYR A 88 3.53 -7.78 -3.33
N THR A 89 4.30 -7.55 -4.40
CA THR A 89 5.30 -8.53 -4.86
C THR A 89 6.71 -8.01 -4.63
N ASN A 90 7.64 -8.92 -4.34
CA ASN A 90 9.07 -8.64 -4.25
C ASN A 90 9.47 -7.55 -3.22
N VAL A 91 8.67 -7.36 -2.16
CA VAL A 91 8.97 -6.39 -1.09
C VAL A 91 9.66 -7.01 0.13
N VAL A 92 9.60 -8.34 0.28
CA VAL A 92 10.23 -9.07 1.39
C VAL A 92 11.15 -10.16 0.86
N GLU A 93 12.35 -10.24 1.42
CA GLU A 93 13.32 -11.31 1.20
C GLU A 93 13.35 -12.32 2.35
N TYR A 94 13.47 -13.60 2.00
CA TYR A 94 13.63 -14.70 2.95
C TYR A 94 15.05 -15.25 2.99
N SER A 95 15.83 -14.98 1.94
CA SER A 95 17.26 -15.28 1.87
C SER A 95 17.93 -14.29 0.92
N PRO A 96 19.26 -14.09 1.02
CA PRO A 96 19.95 -13.11 0.19
C PRO A 96 19.66 -13.29 -1.30
N GLY A 97 19.03 -12.28 -1.90
CA GLY A 97 18.66 -12.28 -3.33
C GLY A 97 17.43 -13.12 -3.69
N LYS A 98 16.68 -13.66 -2.72
CA LYS A 98 15.40 -14.35 -2.97
C LYS A 98 14.25 -13.68 -2.23
N THR A 99 13.29 -13.20 -3.00
CA THR A 99 12.08 -12.53 -2.51
C THR A 99 10.87 -13.44 -2.57
N TYR A 100 9.91 -13.16 -1.69
CA TYR A 100 8.58 -13.74 -1.82
C TYR A 100 7.87 -13.16 -3.05
N LYS A 101 7.23 -14.04 -3.83
CA LYS A 101 6.42 -13.61 -4.98
C LYS A 101 5.24 -12.77 -4.54
N LYS A 102 4.63 -13.05 -3.38
CA LYS A 102 3.47 -12.29 -2.89
C LYS A 102 3.55 -12.12 -1.38
N THR A 103 3.31 -10.90 -0.93
CA THR A 103 3.10 -10.53 0.48
C THR A 103 1.68 -10.03 0.61
N GLU A 104 0.87 -10.73 1.41
CA GLU A 104 -0.50 -10.34 1.73
C GLU A 104 -0.52 -9.61 3.06
N ILE A 105 -1.23 -8.50 3.11
CA ILE A 105 -1.40 -7.68 4.31
C ILE A 105 -2.88 -7.54 4.57
N THR A 106 -3.34 -8.10 5.69
CA THR A 106 -4.73 -7.98 6.10
C THR A 106 -4.89 -6.80 7.05
N PHE A 107 -5.75 -5.87 6.66
CA PHE A 107 -6.20 -4.74 7.46
C PHE A 107 -7.59 -5.01 8.03
N ILE A 108 -7.77 -4.69 9.32
CA ILE A 108 -9.10 -4.59 9.94
C ILE A 108 -9.21 -3.20 10.54
N ASN A 109 -10.24 -2.45 10.12
CA ASN A 109 -10.46 -1.06 10.53
C ASN A 109 -9.19 -0.21 10.34
N ASP A 110 -8.62 -0.31 9.14
CA ASP A 110 -7.44 0.40 8.65
C ASP A 110 -6.10 0.09 9.32
N ARG A 111 -6.04 -0.90 10.22
CA ARG A 111 -4.80 -1.35 10.89
C ARG A 111 -4.39 -2.74 10.45
N CYS A 112 -3.09 -2.94 10.22
CA CYS A 112 -2.52 -4.24 9.91
C CYS A 112 -2.77 -5.23 11.05
N ARG A 113 -3.39 -6.37 10.74
CA ARG A 113 -3.68 -7.45 11.69
C ARG A 113 -2.91 -8.72 11.40
N SER A 114 -2.67 -9.00 10.12
CA SER A 114 -1.90 -10.16 9.69
C SER A 114 -1.03 -9.80 8.49
N ILE A 115 0.12 -10.45 8.41
CA ILE A 115 1.05 -10.39 7.28
C ILE A 115 1.37 -11.83 6.92
N SER A 116 1.24 -12.17 5.64
CA SER A 116 1.48 -13.53 5.12
C SER A 116 2.40 -13.46 3.90
N PHE A 117 3.31 -14.42 3.77
CA PHE A 117 4.28 -14.47 2.68
C PHE A 117 4.09 -15.74 1.83
N PHE A 118 4.11 -15.59 0.52
CA PHE A 118 3.85 -16.66 -0.45
C PHE A 118 4.89 -16.65 -1.58
N ASN A 119 5.19 -17.83 -2.11
CA ASN A 119 6.10 -18.06 -3.23
C ASN A 119 5.40 -18.83 -4.36
#